data_AF-A0A6V7UAI5-F1
#
_entry.id   AF-A0A6V7UAI5-F1
#
_cell.length_a   1.000
_cell.length_b   1.000
_cell.length_c   1.000
_cell.angle_alpha   90.00
_cell.angle_beta   90.00
_cell.angle_gamma   90.00
#
_symmetry.space_group_name_H-M   'P 1'
#
loop_
_entity.id
_entity.type
_entity.pdbx_description
1 polymer ?
#
loop_
_entity_poly.entity_id
_entity_poly.type
_entity_poly.pdbx_seq_one_letter_code
_entity_poly.pdbx_strand_id
1 'polypeptide(L)'
;MASINSEKQRSFDFSRYPKRRIAIMFLYLGWEYDGLVKQENTLNTVEQTLFNALVRTKLIESEENCEWTRCGRTDKGVSVFNYFVKKAKIFLYFGISTSSGVDYVSCEYCFWSERSSEPEQRVKSTQELPYVKMLNGVLPKSVRVIAFAPVDKDFSARFDCIERVYTYIFPMAMATNLMVFLENFFLNF
;
A
#
# COMPACT_ATOMS: atom_id res chain seq x y z
N MET A 1 31.15 -6.46 34.89
CA MET A 1 30.58 -6.30 33.54
C MET A 1 29.22 -6.97 33.53
N ALA A 2 28.12 -6.19 33.54
CA ALA A 2 26.77 -6.74 33.51
C ALA A 2 26.42 -7.17 32.08
N SER A 3 26.07 -8.45 31.89
CA SER A 3 25.53 -8.94 30.61
C SER A 3 24.19 -8.29 30.34
N ILE A 4 24.12 -7.50 29.27
CA ILE A 4 22.87 -6.94 28.74
C ILE A 4 22.10 -8.10 28.11
N ASN A 5 21.00 -8.50 28.76
CA ASN A 5 20.10 -9.51 28.25
C ASN A 5 19.31 -8.89 27.09
N SER A 6 19.64 -9.24 25.84
CA SER A 6 18.88 -8.79 24.68
C SER A 6 17.52 -9.51 24.68
N GLU A 7 16.47 -8.84 25.16
CA GLU A 7 15.11 -9.37 25.07
C GLU A 7 14.78 -9.66 23.60
N LYS A 8 14.64 -10.95 23.28
CA LYS A 8 14.20 -11.40 21.95
C LYS A 8 12.82 -10.80 21.69
N GLN A 9 12.75 -9.84 20.78
CA GLN A 9 11.49 -9.23 20.38
C GLN A 9 10.54 -10.34 19.90
N ARG A 10 9.39 -10.48 20.58
CA ARG A 10 8.41 -11.54 20.27
C ARG A 10 7.95 -11.40 18.82
N SER A 11 7.99 -12.49 18.07
CA SER A 11 7.55 -12.51 16.67
C SER A 11 6.05 -12.22 16.59
N PHE A 12 5.67 -11.37 15.63
CA PHE A 12 4.28 -11.07 15.35
C PHE A 12 3.63 -12.26 14.63
N ASP A 13 2.48 -12.73 15.12
CA ASP A 13 1.76 -13.89 14.57
C ASP A 13 0.57 -13.45 13.72
N PHE A 14 0.69 -13.55 12.40
CA PHE A 14 -0.34 -13.18 11.44
C PHE A 14 -1.53 -14.13 11.41
N SER A 15 -1.41 -15.36 11.92
CA SER A 15 -2.48 -16.37 11.86
C SER A 15 -3.67 -16.02 12.76
N ARG A 16 -3.43 -15.24 13.81
CA ARG A 16 -4.40 -14.89 14.85
C ARG A 16 -5.41 -13.85 14.43
N TYR A 17 -5.34 -13.41 13.18
CA TYR A 17 -6.12 -12.28 12.73
C TYR A 17 -6.64 -12.41 11.29
N PRO A 18 -7.78 -11.76 10.98
CA PRO A 18 -8.34 -11.80 9.63
C PRO A 18 -7.49 -11.04 8.61
N LYS A 19 -7.92 -11.09 7.36
CA LYS A 19 -7.25 -10.51 6.20
C LYS A 19 -8.27 -9.74 5.37
N ARG A 20 -7.89 -8.61 4.77
CA ARG A 20 -8.75 -7.84 3.87
C ARG A 20 -7.92 -7.30 2.72
N ARG A 21 -8.53 -7.18 1.54
CA ARG A 21 -7.92 -6.42 0.45
C ARG A 21 -8.32 -4.96 0.58
N ILE A 22 -7.35 -4.07 0.48
CA ILE A 22 -7.63 -2.64 0.47
C ILE A 22 -6.98 -1.96 -0.75
N ALA A 23 -7.56 -0.86 -1.17
CA ALA A 23 -6.90 0.12 -2.01
C ALA A 23 -6.30 1.21 -1.11
N ILE A 24 -5.11 1.70 -1.44
CA ILE A 24 -4.49 2.85 -0.81
C ILE A 24 -4.33 3.98 -1.82
N MET A 25 -4.63 5.20 -1.41
CA MET A 25 -4.32 6.38 -2.19
C MET A 25 -3.09 7.04 -1.60
N PHE A 26 -2.11 7.39 -2.43
CA PHE A 26 -0.89 8.05 -1.98
C PHE A 26 -0.37 9.08 -2.97
N LEU A 27 0.51 9.94 -2.47
CA LEU A 27 1.26 10.92 -3.22
C LEU A 27 2.76 10.74 -2.95
N TYR A 28 3.59 11.17 -3.89
CA TYR A 28 5.03 11.20 -3.70
C TYR A 28 5.73 12.24 -4.57
N LEU A 29 6.87 12.71 -4.07
CA LEU A 29 7.81 13.57 -4.78
C LEU A 29 8.76 12.71 -5.62
N GLY A 30 8.59 12.71 -6.93
CA GLY A 30 9.28 11.80 -7.84
C GLY A 30 10.77 12.06 -8.03
N TRP A 31 11.24 13.28 -7.75
CA TRP A 31 12.66 13.66 -7.92
C TRP A 31 13.58 12.72 -7.15
N GLU A 32 13.18 12.33 -5.93
CA GLU A 32 14.01 11.51 -5.05
C GLU A 32 14.06 10.02 -5.44
N TYR A 33 13.27 9.58 -6.42
CA TYR A 33 13.05 8.15 -6.71
C TYR A 33 13.37 7.79 -8.17
N ASP A 34 13.82 6.55 -8.36
CA ASP A 34 14.06 5.93 -9.67
C ASP A 34 12.77 5.45 -10.37
N GLY A 35 11.63 6.00 -9.97
CA GLY A 35 10.30 5.68 -10.46
C GLY A 35 9.45 4.93 -9.43
N LEU A 36 8.21 4.62 -9.82
CA LEU A 36 7.26 3.93 -8.93
C LEU A 36 7.64 2.47 -8.71
N VAL A 37 7.91 1.74 -9.79
CA VAL A 37 7.96 0.27 -9.78
C VAL A 37 9.24 -0.21 -9.12
N LYS A 38 9.15 -1.21 -8.24
CA LYS A 38 10.33 -1.91 -7.69
C LYS A 38 11.17 -2.54 -8.80
N GLN A 39 12.50 -2.39 -8.69
CA GLN A 39 13.47 -2.92 -9.62
C GLN A 39 14.54 -3.72 -8.86
N GLU A 40 15.23 -4.64 -9.54
CA GLU A 40 16.26 -5.46 -8.90
C GLU A 40 17.58 -4.70 -8.69
N ASN A 41 17.84 -3.70 -9.53
CA ASN A 41 19.08 -2.94 -9.56
C ASN A 41 19.09 -1.71 -8.62
N THR A 42 17.94 -1.33 -8.05
CA THR A 42 17.83 -0.19 -7.14
C THR A 42 16.76 -0.45 -6.09
N LEU A 43 17.07 -0.07 -4.84
CA LEU A 43 16.10 -0.03 -3.75
C LEU A 43 15.39 1.33 -3.67
N ASN A 44 15.78 2.30 -4.49
CA ASN A 44 15.30 3.68 -4.44
C ASN A 44 14.03 3.87 -5.29
N THR A 45 13.02 3.05 -5.04
CA THR A 45 11.72 3.15 -5.70
C THR A 45 10.62 3.42 -4.68
N VAL A 46 9.52 4.00 -5.16
CA VAL A 46 8.38 4.30 -4.29
C VAL A 46 7.76 3.00 -3.76
N GLU A 47 7.64 1.97 -4.59
CA GLU A 47 7.14 0.67 -4.15
C GLU A 47 8.01 0.01 -3.09
N GLN A 48 9.34 0.02 -3.24
CA GLN A 48 10.22 -0.53 -2.21
C GLN A 48 10.01 0.18 -0.86
N THR A 49 9.85 1.51 -0.91
CA THR A 49 9.55 2.33 0.27
C THR A 49 8.21 1.95 0.92
N LEU A 50 7.17 1.74 0.11
CA LEU A 50 5.84 1.32 0.57
C LEU A 50 5.85 -0.09 1.14
N PHE A 51 6.51 -1.04 0.50
CA PHE A 51 6.64 -2.41 1.00
C PHE A 51 7.36 -2.45 2.35
N ASN A 52 8.45 -1.70 2.48
CA ASN A 52 9.16 -1.56 3.75
C ASN A 52 8.25 -1.01 4.85
N ALA A 53 7.42 -0.01 4.53
CA ALA A 53 6.44 0.54 5.47
C ALA A 53 5.37 -0.48 5.88
N LEU A 54 4.83 -1.24 4.92
CA LEU A 54 3.82 -2.27 5.16
C LEU A 54 4.34 -3.41 6.05
N VAL A 55 5.57 -3.88 5.79
CA VAL A 55 6.22 -4.91 6.63
C VAL A 55 6.55 -4.38 8.01
N ARG A 56 7.06 -3.15 8.11
CA ARG A 56 7.43 -2.51 9.38
C ARG A 56 6.21 -2.29 10.28
N THR A 57 5.06 -1.95 9.69
CA THR A 57 3.78 -1.76 10.39
C THR A 57 3.01 -3.06 10.63
N LYS A 58 3.55 -4.21 10.21
CA LYS A 58 2.92 -5.53 10.32
C LYS A 58 1.56 -5.62 9.61
N LEU A 59 1.36 -4.80 8.59
CA LEU A 59 0.17 -4.86 7.72
C LEU A 59 0.31 -5.98 6.69
N ILE A 60 1.56 -6.33 6.31
CA ILE A 60 1.89 -7.50 5.51
C ILE A 60 3.02 -8.30 6.16
N GLU A 61 3.07 -9.60 5.87
CA GLU A 61 4.14 -10.51 6.30
C GLU A 61 5.35 -10.42 5.36
N SER A 62 5.08 -10.46 4.05
CA SER A 62 6.07 -10.31 2.99
C SER A 62 5.42 -9.72 1.73
N GLU A 63 6.25 -9.24 0.80
CA GLU A 63 5.80 -8.71 -0.49
C GLU A 63 5.09 -9.78 -1.34
N GLU A 64 5.60 -11.02 -1.31
CA GLU A 64 5.04 -12.15 -2.05
C GLU A 64 3.60 -12.48 -1.62
N ASN A 65 3.30 -12.27 -0.34
CA ASN A 65 2.00 -12.60 0.22
C ASN A 65 0.93 -11.52 -0.04
N CYS A 66 1.28 -10.36 -0.60
CA CYS A 66 0.41 -9.19 -0.61
C CYS A 66 -0.36 -8.92 -1.91
N GLU A 67 -0.22 -9.78 -2.94
CA GLU A 67 -0.94 -9.70 -4.23
C GLU A 67 -0.99 -8.27 -4.81
N TRP A 68 0.13 -7.57 -4.75
CA TRP A 68 0.23 -6.15 -5.08
C TRP A 68 -0.15 -5.87 -6.53
N THR A 69 -1.00 -4.86 -6.74
CA THR A 69 -1.28 -4.33 -8.09
C THR A 69 -1.28 -2.81 -8.06
N ARG A 70 -0.87 -2.20 -9.17
CA ARG A 70 -0.75 -0.76 -9.37
C ARG A 70 -1.64 -0.30 -10.52
N CYS A 71 -2.17 0.92 -10.44
CA CYS A 71 -3.02 1.44 -11.51
C CYS A 71 -2.19 1.82 -12.74
N GLY A 72 -0.92 2.19 -12.58
CA GLY A 72 0.00 2.46 -13.67
C GLY A 72 1.46 2.45 -13.20
N ARG A 73 2.35 2.87 -14.10
CA ARG A 73 3.79 3.03 -13.86
C ARG A 73 4.13 4.50 -13.99
N THR A 74 5.19 4.92 -13.33
CA THR A 74 5.80 6.23 -13.54
C THR A 74 7.30 6.04 -13.72
N ASP A 75 7.87 6.86 -14.59
CA ASP A 75 9.30 6.88 -14.83
C ASP A 75 10.02 7.67 -13.74
N LYS A 76 11.35 7.55 -13.73
CA LYS A 76 12.23 8.27 -12.81
C LYS A 76 11.97 9.77 -12.84
N GLY A 77 11.90 10.40 -11.66
CA GLY A 77 11.66 11.84 -11.53
C GLY A 77 10.20 12.28 -11.63
N VAL A 78 9.29 11.42 -12.09
CA VAL A 78 7.86 11.76 -12.21
C VAL A 78 7.22 11.78 -10.84
N SER A 79 6.73 12.94 -10.43
CA SER A 79 5.97 13.11 -9.18
C SER A 79 4.52 12.72 -9.39
N VAL A 80 3.85 12.35 -8.29
CA VAL A 80 2.42 12.09 -8.35
C VAL A 80 1.68 12.81 -7.24
N PHE A 81 0.62 13.49 -7.68
CA PHE A 81 -0.42 14.07 -6.85
C PHE A 81 -1.69 13.23 -7.06
N ASN A 82 -2.25 12.65 -5.98
CA ASN A 82 -3.43 11.77 -5.99
C ASN A 82 -3.31 10.46 -6.81
N TYR A 83 -2.31 9.61 -6.55
CA TYR A 83 -2.28 8.27 -7.16
C TYR A 83 -3.17 7.29 -6.41
N PHE A 84 -4.06 6.62 -7.13
CA PHE A 84 -4.75 5.44 -6.64
C PHE A 84 -3.86 4.21 -6.79
N VAL A 85 -3.20 3.75 -5.72
CA VAL A 85 -2.59 2.41 -5.72
C VAL A 85 -3.52 1.40 -5.10
N LYS A 86 -4.24 0.78 -6.01
CA LYS A 86 -5.42 -0.03 -5.76
C LYS A 86 -5.07 -1.50 -5.45
N LYS A 87 -4.10 -1.74 -4.56
CA LYS A 87 -3.96 -2.99 -3.78
C LYS A 87 -2.82 -2.89 -2.78
N ALA A 88 -3.16 -2.91 -1.50
CA ALA A 88 -2.36 -3.57 -0.49
C ALA A 88 -3.26 -4.66 0.10
N LYS A 89 -2.87 -5.94 0.02
CA LYS A 89 -3.50 -6.94 0.88
C LYS A 89 -3.06 -6.59 2.29
N ILE A 90 -3.97 -6.06 3.09
CA ILE A 90 -3.67 -5.70 4.46
C ILE A 90 -4.30 -6.74 5.35
N PHE A 91 -3.45 -7.43 6.11
CA PHE A 91 -3.92 -8.29 7.17
C PHE A 91 -4.60 -7.43 8.22
N LEU A 92 -5.84 -7.78 8.52
CA LEU A 92 -6.77 -6.91 9.19
C LEU A 92 -7.34 -7.52 10.42
N TYR A 93 -7.24 -6.80 11.51
CA TYR A 93 -7.41 -7.34 12.84
C TYR A 93 -8.79 -6.98 13.37
N PHE A 94 -9.76 -7.86 13.14
CA PHE A 94 -11.10 -7.77 13.73
C PHE A 94 -11.39 -8.97 14.60
N GLY A 95 -11.92 -8.65 15.76
CA GLY A 95 -12.57 -9.56 16.67
C GLY A 95 -14.00 -9.12 16.86
N ILE A 96 -14.90 -10.06 16.62
CA ILE A 96 -16.32 -9.91 16.89
C ILE A 96 -16.64 -10.89 18.00
N SER A 97 -17.05 -10.35 19.14
CA SER A 97 -17.88 -11.09 20.08
C SER A 97 -19.32 -10.68 19.82
N THR A 98 -20.10 -11.50 19.13
CA THR A 98 -21.54 -11.57 19.36
C THR A 98 -21.76 -12.68 20.38
N SER A 99 -22.28 -12.31 21.54
CA SER A 99 -22.79 -13.25 22.53
C SER A 99 -24.10 -13.87 22.02
N SER A 100 -24.01 -14.66 20.94
CA SER A 100 -25.06 -15.52 20.41
C SER A 100 -24.55 -16.11 19.09
N GLY A 101 -24.15 -17.39 19.13
CA GLY A 101 -23.49 -18.15 18.06
C GLY A 101 -23.94 -17.87 16.62
N VAL A 102 -23.30 -16.89 15.99
CA VAL A 102 -23.32 -16.67 14.55
C VAL A 102 -21.92 -16.17 14.15
N ASP A 103 -21.15 -17.04 13.50
CA ASP A 103 -19.81 -16.81 12.94
C ASP A 103 -19.82 -15.84 11.73
N TYR A 104 -20.54 -14.72 11.81
CA TYR A 104 -20.52 -13.69 10.78
C TYR A 104 -19.57 -12.55 11.17
N VAL A 105 -18.44 -12.47 10.47
CA VAL A 105 -17.51 -11.35 10.53
C VAL A 105 -18.16 -10.13 9.86
N SER A 106 -18.71 -9.19 10.62
CA SER A 106 -19.29 -7.91 10.14
C SER A 106 -18.22 -6.87 9.72
N CYS A 107 -17.19 -7.30 9.01
CA CYS A 107 -16.24 -6.44 8.30
C CYS A 107 -16.38 -6.73 6.80
N GLU A 108 -16.67 -5.70 6.01
CA GLU A 108 -16.77 -5.83 4.55
C GLU A 108 -15.46 -6.38 3.97
N TYR A 109 -15.56 -7.44 3.15
CA TYR A 109 -14.44 -8.09 2.47
C TYR A 109 -13.34 -8.70 3.36
N CYS A 110 -13.61 -8.93 4.65
CA CYS A 110 -12.71 -9.68 5.53
C CYS A 110 -12.79 -11.20 5.28
N PHE A 111 -11.65 -11.87 5.34
CA PHE A 111 -11.56 -13.34 5.22
C PHE A 111 -10.45 -13.92 6.12
N TRP A 112 -10.56 -15.21 6.45
CA TRP A 112 -9.52 -15.96 7.15
C TRP A 112 -8.75 -16.80 6.13
N SER A 113 -7.42 -16.87 6.25
CA SER A 113 -6.63 -17.81 5.42
C SER A 113 -6.68 -19.23 6.00
N GLU A 114 -6.32 -20.22 5.19
CA GLU A 114 -6.17 -21.61 5.63
C GLU A 114 -5.19 -21.76 6.82
N ARG A 115 -4.16 -20.92 6.89
CA ARG A 115 -3.17 -20.91 7.98
C ARG A 115 -3.64 -20.16 9.24
N SER A 116 -4.92 -19.81 9.35
CA SER A 116 -5.41 -19.02 10.49
C SER A 116 -5.50 -19.88 11.75
N SER A 117 -5.31 -19.27 12.91
CA SER A 117 -5.43 -19.97 14.18
C SER A 117 -6.87 -20.41 14.44
N GLU A 118 -7.01 -21.39 15.33
CA GLU A 118 -8.29 -21.81 15.88
C GLU A 118 -9.08 -20.62 16.48
N PRO A 119 -10.42 -20.63 16.41
CA PRO A 119 -11.27 -19.52 16.85
C PRO A 119 -10.94 -18.94 18.22
N GLU A 120 -10.54 -19.79 19.17
CA GLU A 120 -10.20 -19.41 20.55
C GLU A 120 -8.96 -18.52 20.65
N GLN A 121 -8.01 -18.65 19.71
CA GLN A 121 -6.73 -17.94 19.71
C GLN A 121 -6.79 -16.61 18.92
N ARG A 122 -7.88 -16.38 18.18
CA ARG A 122 -8.10 -15.19 17.35
C ARG A 122 -8.28 -13.94 18.21
N VAL A 123 -7.77 -12.80 17.73
CA VAL A 123 -7.84 -11.53 18.45
C VAL A 123 -9.25 -10.93 18.45
N LYS A 124 -9.65 -10.33 19.58
CA LYS A 124 -11.02 -9.88 19.89
C LYS A 124 -11.24 -8.35 19.79
N SER A 125 -10.66 -7.63 18.81
CA SER A 125 -10.75 -6.15 18.70
C SER A 125 -11.78 -5.64 17.68
N THR A 126 -12.56 -4.63 18.03
CA THR A 126 -13.67 -4.13 17.18
C THR A 126 -13.34 -2.91 16.31
N GLN A 127 -12.16 -2.29 16.46
CA GLN A 127 -11.83 -1.03 15.79
C GLN A 127 -11.04 -1.24 14.49
N GLU A 128 -11.40 -0.46 13.47
CA GLU A 128 -10.66 -0.35 12.21
C GLU A 128 -9.24 0.19 12.46
N LEU A 129 -8.25 -0.36 11.76
CA LEU A 129 -6.86 0.08 11.92
C LEU A 129 -6.68 1.48 11.30
N PRO A 130 -5.95 2.39 11.96
CA PRO A 130 -5.70 3.72 11.42
C PRO A 130 -4.57 3.69 10.36
N TYR A 131 -4.79 3.01 9.22
CA TYR A 131 -3.74 2.70 8.23
C TYR A 131 -2.96 3.92 7.77
N VAL A 132 -3.67 5.00 7.48
CA VAL A 132 -3.06 6.25 7.01
C VAL A 132 -2.06 6.76 8.05
N LYS A 133 -2.45 6.75 9.32
CA LYS A 133 -1.58 7.15 10.44
C LYS A 133 -0.41 6.19 10.64
N MET A 134 -0.68 4.88 10.59
CA MET A 134 0.35 3.84 10.75
C MET A 134 1.43 3.94 9.66
N LEU A 135 1.01 4.01 8.39
CA LEU A 135 1.91 4.09 7.24
C LEU A 135 2.67 5.43 7.23
N ASN A 136 1.98 6.55 7.39
CA ASN A 136 2.64 7.86 7.42
C ASN A 136 3.57 8.05 8.63
N GLY A 137 3.36 7.30 9.70
CA GLY A 137 4.27 7.29 10.86
C GLY A 137 5.64 6.67 10.57
N VAL A 138 5.75 5.83 9.53
CA VAL A 138 7.01 5.18 9.14
C VAL A 138 7.53 5.60 7.76
N LEU A 139 6.67 6.18 6.90
CA LEU A 139 7.04 6.64 5.57
C LEU A 139 7.86 7.94 5.61
N PRO A 140 8.82 8.13 4.69
CA PRO A 140 9.54 9.39 4.54
C PRO A 140 8.61 10.53 4.12
N LYS A 141 8.96 11.79 4.39
CA LYS A 141 8.13 12.97 4.06
C LYS A 141 7.76 13.06 2.57
N SER A 142 8.61 12.53 1.70
CA SER A 142 8.43 12.49 0.25
C SER A 142 7.41 11.45 -0.23
N VAL A 143 6.87 10.58 0.65
CA VAL A 143 5.79 9.64 0.33
C VAL A 143 4.70 9.71 1.41
N ARG A 144 3.45 9.94 1.01
CA ARG A 144 2.33 10.02 1.95
C ARG A 144 1.12 9.27 1.44
N VAL A 145 0.59 8.40 2.29
CA VAL A 145 -0.74 7.81 2.12
C VAL A 145 -1.77 8.85 2.55
N ILE A 146 -2.81 9.04 1.76
CA ILE A 146 -3.83 10.06 1.99
C ILE A 146 -5.22 9.47 2.21
N ALA A 147 -5.48 8.27 1.69
CA ALA A 147 -6.73 7.56 1.92
C ALA A 147 -6.56 6.04 1.78
N PHE A 148 -7.58 5.30 2.20
CA PHE A 148 -7.73 3.89 1.92
C PHE A 148 -9.21 3.53 1.71
N ALA A 149 -9.47 2.41 1.07
CA ALA A 149 -10.81 1.82 0.96
C ALA A 149 -10.72 0.29 0.96
N PRO A 150 -11.65 -0.43 1.61
CA PRO A 150 -11.78 -1.87 1.43
C PRO A 150 -12.21 -2.18 -0.01
N VAL A 151 -11.78 -3.31 -0.56
CA VAL A 151 -12.09 -3.72 -1.94
C VAL A 151 -12.41 -5.20 -2.03
N ASP A 152 -13.15 -5.57 -3.07
CA ASP A 152 -13.46 -6.96 -3.38
C ASP A 152 -12.19 -7.81 -3.61
N LYS A 153 -12.32 -9.12 -3.40
CA LYS A 153 -11.26 -10.09 -3.72
C LYS A 153 -10.84 -9.99 -5.20
N ASP A 154 -11.75 -9.77 -6.13
CA ASP A 154 -11.47 -9.85 -7.55
C ASP A 154 -11.03 -8.50 -8.16
N PHE A 155 -11.10 -7.42 -7.37
CA PHE A 155 -10.66 -6.09 -7.76
C PHE A 155 -9.19 -6.09 -8.22
N SER A 156 -8.85 -5.27 -9.21
CA SER A 156 -7.50 -5.06 -9.75
C SER A 156 -7.27 -3.59 -10.03
N ALA A 157 -6.23 -3.01 -9.41
CA ALA A 157 -5.83 -1.63 -9.65
C ALA A 157 -5.65 -1.28 -11.12
N ARG A 158 -5.13 -2.24 -11.89
CA ARG A 158 -4.74 -2.05 -13.28
C ARG A 158 -5.94 -2.11 -14.21
N PHE A 159 -6.80 -3.12 -14.01
CA PHE A 159 -7.90 -3.42 -14.93
C PHE A 159 -9.17 -2.65 -14.57
N ASP A 160 -9.39 -2.33 -13.29
CA ASP A 160 -10.50 -1.49 -12.81
C ASP A 160 -10.13 0.00 -12.76
N CYS A 161 -9.03 0.39 -13.42
CA CYS A 161 -8.67 1.78 -13.63
C CYS A 161 -9.42 2.31 -14.85
N ILE A 162 -10.32 3.26 -14.64
CA ILE A 162 -11.10 3.87 -15.72
C ILE A 162 -10.26 4.93 -16.44
N GLU A 163 -9.63 5.83 -15.69
CA GLU A 163 -8.89 6.96 -16.25
C GLU A 163 -7.61 7.26 -15.47
N ARG A 164 -6.66 7.93 -16.14
CA ARG A 164 -5.45 8.48 -15.55
C ARG A 164 -5.25 9.89 -16.10
N VAL A 165 -5.05 10.85 -15.21
CA VAL A 165 -4.85 12.26 -15.59
C VAL A 165 -3.41 12.65 -15.25
N TYR A 166 -2.72 13.24 -16.21
CA TYR A 166 -1.33 13.72 -16.07
C TYR A 166 -1.29 15.22 -16.29
N THR A 167 -0.62 15.93 -15.37
CA THR A 167 -0.36 17.36 -15.49
C THR A 167 1.13 17.58 -15.69
N TYR A 168 1.48 18.23 -16.79
CA TYR A 168 2.85 18.62 -17.08
C TYR A 168 3.05 20.10 -16.76
N ILE A 169 4.05 20.40 -15.92
CA ILE A 169 4.38 21.77 -15.51
C ILE A 169 5.73 22.12 -16.14
N PHE A 170 5.74 23.14 -16.99
CA PHE A 170 6.95 23.64 -17.64
C PHE A 170 7.17 25.12 -17.28
N PRO A 171 8.43 25.57 -17.09
CA PRO A 171 8.73 26.98 -16.96
C PRO A 171 8.28 27.75 -18.21
N MET A 172 7.66 28.93 -18.01
CA MET A 172 7.12 29.76 -19.10
C MET A 172 8.16 30.14 -20.16
N ALA A 173 9.44 30.21 -19.79
CA ALA A 173 10.56 30.47 -20.71
C ALA A 173 10.78 29.37 -21.78
N MET A 174 10.16 28.19 -21.64
CA MET A 174 10.25 27.09 -22.61
C MET A 174 9.02 26.98 -23.53
N ALA A 175 8.05 27.89 -23.41
CA ALA A 175 6.77 27.81 -24.12
C ALA A 175 6.88 27.91 -25.65
N THR A 176 7.95 28.52 -26.19
CA THR A 176 8.10 28.72 -27.64
C THR A 176 8.33 27.44 -28.44
N ASN A 177 8.83 26.37 -27.81
CA ASN A 177 9.06 25.06 -28.44
C ASN A 177 8.09 23.97 -27.93
N LEU A 178 7.09 24.36 -27.12
CA LEU A 178 6.25 23.42 -26.39
C LEU A 178 5.32 22.63 -27.31
N MET A 179 4.79 23.24 -28.38
CA MET A 179 3.94 22.55 -29.36
C MET A 179 4.69 21.41 -30.07
N VAL A 180 5.92 21.67 -30.51
CA VAL A 180 6.78 20.67 -31.18
C VAL A 180 7.21 19.56 -30.20
N PHE A 181 7.44 19.89 -28.93
CA PHE A 181 7.81 18.91 -27.92
C PHE A 181 6.64 17.98 -27.57
N LEU A 182 5.43 18.52 -27.40
CA LEU A 182 4.24 17.74 -27.09
C LEU A 182 3.81 16.83 -28.25
N GLU A 183 3.88 17.31 -29.50
CA GLU A 183 3.60 16.47 -30.69
C GLU A 183 4.52 15.25 -30.77
N ASN A 184 5.82 15.42 -30.53
CA ASN A 184 6.78 14.30 -30.58
C ASN A 184 6.70 13.37 -29.35
N PHE A 185 6.26 13.89 -28.20
CA PHE A 185 6.16 13.10 -26.96
C PHE A 185 4.90 12.24 -26.91
N PHE A 186 3.76 12.73 -27.40
CA PHE A 186 2.50 11.96 -27.41
C PHE A 186 2.40 10.93 -28.54
N LEU A 187 3.15 11.06 -29.63
CA LEU A 187 3.14 10.10 -30.75
C LEU A 187 3.92 8.81 -30.48
N ASN A 188 4.61 8.69 -29.34
CA ASN A 188 5.47 7.54 -29.01
C ASN A 188 4.96 6.70 -27.82
N PHE A 189 3.68 6.84 -27.44
CA PHE A 189 3.01 6.01 -26.43
C PHE A 189 1.75 5.34 -26.96
#